data_AF-A0A1F8RZQ9-F1
#
_entry.id   AF-A0A1F8RZQ9-F1
#
_cell.length_a   1.000
_cell.length_b   1.000
_cell.length_c   1.000
_cell.angle_alpha   90.00
_cell.angle_beta   90.00
_cell.angle_gamma   90.00
#
_symmetry.space_group_name_H-M   'P 1'
#
loop_
_entity.id
_entity.type
_entity.pdbx_description
1 polymer ?
#
loop_
_entity_poly.entity_id
_entity_poly.type
_entity_poly.pdbx_seq_one_letter_code
_entity_poly.pdbx_strand_id
1 'polypeptide(L)'
;MAGTPTADLPDLVITRMYIELETGSSCAYTSTRLGVRVEIANTGTADAGPFVVEVNGAQQTVEQGLARGQTLSLWFAGYAFSSQQRAFVDATFQVEESNEDNNELVELVPIPTLPAPCTPTPTPTVTPTPTPVIAAGDVDCNRRVNAIDATLILQFDAHLLLSLACQAAADVNEDGRISSVDAFLLLQYHAGLLDSLPV
;
A
#
# COMPACT_ATOMS: atom_id res chain seq x y z
N MET A 1 -19.69 10.16 -60.14
CA MET A 1 -18.74 11.05 -59.44
C MET A 1 -18.39 10.37 -58.14
N ALA A 2 -17.41 9.46 -58.15
CA ALA A 2 -16.90 8.89 -56.93
C ALA A 2 -15.99 9.95 -56.30
N GLY A 3 -16.37 10.47 -55.13
CA GLY A 3 -15.50 11.36 -54.37
C GLY A 3 -14.21 10.62 -54.06
N THR A 4 -13.07 11.25 -54.34
CA THR A 4 -11.76 10.77 -53.89
C THR A 4 -11.87 10.52 -52.37
N PRO A 5 -11.51 9.34 -51.84
CA PRO A 5 -11.54 9.14 -50.40
C PRO A 5 -10.61 10.16 -49.75
N THR A 6 -11.14 10.96 -48.82
CA THR A 6 -10.32 11.82 -47.95
C THR A 6 -9.29 10.92 -47.27
N ALA A 7 -8.01 11.28 -47.36
CA ALA A 7 -6.96 10.50 -46.72
C ALA A 7 -7.22 10.42 -45.21
N ASP A 8 -7.16 9.21 -44.65
CA ASP A 8 -7.21 9.04 -43.20
C ASP A 8 -5.89 9.56 -42.61
N LEU A 9 -5.96 10.69 -41.91
CA LEU A 9 -4.80 11.34 -41.29
C LEU A 9 -5.03 11.49 -39.77
N PRO A 10 -3.97 11.40 -38.96
CA PRO A 10 -4.02 11.77 -37.55
C PRO A 10 -4.29 13.27 -37.37
N ASP A 11 -4.64 13.66 -36.15
CA ASP A 11 -4.84 15.07 -35.76
C ASP A 11 -4.48 15.22 -34.28
N LEU A 12 -3.21 15.49 -34.01
CA LEU A 12 -2.64 15.62 -32.69
C LEU A 12 -2.90 17.03 -32.18
N VAL A 13 -3.61 17.12 -31.06
CA VAL A 13 -3.97 18.39 -30.45
C VAL A 13 -3.66 18.38 -28.98
N ILE A 14 -3.12 19.49 -28.47
CA ILE A 14 -2.99 19.71 -27.03
C ILE A 14 -4.35 20.18 -26.51
N THR A 15 -5.03 19.29 -25.80
CA THR A 15 -6.36 19.53 -25.24
C THR A 15 -6.32 20.28 -23.90
N ARG A 16 -5.22 20.14 -23.14
CA ARG A 16 -5.07 20.78 -21.84
C ARG A 16 -3.61 21.02 -21.49
N MET A 17 -3.36 22.11 -20.79
CA MET A 17 -2.06 22.45 -20.21
C MET A 17 -2.28 23.04 -18.80
N TYR A 18 -1.51 22.60 -17.81
CA TYR A 18 -1.56 23.12 -16.45
C TYR A 18 -0.27 22.85 -15.71
N ILE A 19 0.02 23.64 -14.67
CA ILE A 19 1.15 23.39 -13.78
C ILE A 19 0.69 22.42 -12.69
N GLU A 20 1.48 21.37 -12.43
CA GLU A 20 1.21 20.38 -11.40
C GLU A 20 2.52 19.85 -10.79
N LEU A 21 2.41 19.19 -9.63
CA LEU A 21 3.46 18.36 -9.07
C LEU A 21 3.80 17.19 -10.00
N GLU A 22 5.07 16.78 -10.00
CA GLU A 22 5.57 15.61 -10.72
C GLU A 22 4.74 14.33 -10.49
N THR A 23 4.33 14.09 -9.24
CA THR A 23 3.52 12.94 -8.84
C THR A 23 2.00 13.19 -8.92
N GLY A 24 1.60 14.33 -9.47
CA GLY A 24 0.21 14.79 -9.47
C GLY A 24 -0.28 15.33 -8.13
N SER A 25 -1.58 15.66 -8.06
CA SER A 25 -2.23 16.33 -6.93
C SER A 25 -2.62 15.42 -5.74
N SER A 26 -2.00 14.25 -5.61
CA SER A 26 -2.24 13.33 -4.47
C SER A 26 -1.78 13.96 -3.16
N CYS A 27 -2.49 13.77 -2.05
CA CYS A 27 -2.03 14.22 -0.72
C CYS A 27 -0.77 13.48 -0.23
N ALA A 28 -0.42 12.36 -0.87
CA ALA A 28 0.75 11.54 -0.60
C ALA A 28 1.88 11.81 -1.61
N TYR A 29 2.05 13.07 -2.02
CA TYR A 29 3.11 13.47 -2.94
C TYR A 29 4.49 13.27 -2.29
N THR A 30 5.44 12.74 -3.06
CA THR A 30 6.84 12.54 -2.63
C THR A 30 7.77 13.62 -3.18
N SER A 31 7.28 14.49 -4.06
CA SER A 31 8.02 15.55 -4.72
C SER A 31 7.19 16.85 -4.70
N THR A 32 7.83 17.96 -4.35
CA THR A 32 7.25 19.32 -4.48
C THR A 32 7.68 19.99 -5.78
N ARG A 33 8.29 19.24 -6.70
CA ARG A 33 8.76 19.77 -7.98
C ARG A 33 7.57 20.06 -8.87
N LEU A 34 7.42 21.34 -9.22
CA LEU A 34 6.42 21.78 -10.18
C LEU A 34 6.93 21.65 -11.61
N GLY A 35 6.01 21.34 -12.49
CA GLY A 35 6.24 21.24 -13.92
C GLY A 35 4.96 21.46 -14.69
N VAL A 36 5.06 21.52 -16.01
CA VAL A 36 3.90 21.66 -16.90
C VAL A 36 3.44 20.27 -17.32
N ARG A 37 2.17 19.95 -17.07
CA ARG A 37 1.49 18.76 -17.59
C ARG A 37 0.69 19.17 -18.83
N VAL A 38 0.83 18.40 -19.90
CA VAL A 38 0.08 18.55 -21.15
C VAL A 38 -0.72 17.28 -21.43
N GLU A 39 -1.96 17.44 -21.87
CA GLU A 39 -2.84 16.37 -22.32
C GLU A 39 -3.00 16.47 -23.83
N ILE A 40 -2.49 15.47 -24.54
CA ILE A 40 -2.53 15.36 -25.99
C ILE A 40 -3.64 14.37 -26.38
N ALA A 41 -4.38 14.67 -27.43
CA ALA A 41 -5.32 13.74 -28.05
C ALA A 41 -5.01 13.60 -29.54
N ASN A 42 -5.25 12.40 -30.09
CA ASN A 42 -5.36 12.23 -31.54
C ASN A 42 -6.85 12.27 -31.93
N THR A 43 -7.33 13.40 -32.45
CA THR A 43 -8.71 13.63 -32.89
C THR A 43 -8.96 13.26 -34.36
N GLY A 44 -7.96 12.70 -35.03
CA GLY A 44 -8.00 12.40 -36.46
C GLY A 44 -8.71 11.10 -36.77
N THR A 45 -8.56 10.63 -38.01
CA THR A 45 -9.13 9.36 -38.47
C THR A 45 -8.10 8.25 -38.65
N ALA A 46 -6.81 8.53 -38.45
CA ALA A 46 -5.73 7.53 -38.43
C ALA A 46 -4.91 7.55 -37.14
N ASP A 47 -4.14 6.49 -36.92
CA ASP A 47 -3.14 6.42 -35.85
C ASP A 47 -1.95 7.32 -36.19
N ALA A 48 -1.45 8.06 -35.21
CA ALA A 48 -0.21 8.84 -35.36
C ALA A 48 0.99 7.94 -35.07
N GLY A 49 2.02 8.04 -35.91
CA GLY A 49 3.34 7.45 -35.65
C GLY A 49 4.08 8.17 -34.52
N PRO A 50 5.37 7.87 -34.29
CA PRO A 50 6.16 8.54 -33.27
C PRO A 50 6.23 10.06 -33.50
N PHE A 51 6.10 10.86 -32.44
CA PHE A 51 6.19 12.32 -32.49
C PHE A 51 6.98 12.90 -31.31
N VAL A 52 7.38 14.17 -31.40
CA VAL A 52 8.05 14.90 -30.31
C VAL A 52 7.10 15.93 -29.73
N VAL A 53 6.98 15.95 -28.40
CA VAL A 53 6.25 17.00 -27.67
C VAL A 53 7.27 17.93 -27.04
N GLU A 54 7.13 19.23 -27.29
CA GLU A 54 7.94 20.28 -26.68
C GLU A 54 7.11 21.13 -25.73
N VAL A 55 7.64 21.44 -24.55
CA VAL A 55 7.06 22.42 -23.63
C VAL A 55 8.16 23.34 -23.13
N ASN A 56 8.05 24.64 -23.43
CA ASN A 56 9.02 25.68 -23.06
C ASN A 56 10.48 25.32 -23.41
N GLY A 57 10.71 24.69 -24.56
CA GLY A 57 12.04 24.26 -25.02
C GLY A 57 12.53 22.91 -24.45
N ALA A 58 11.78 22.27 -23.55
CA ALA A 58 12.06 20.90 -23.11
C ALA A 58 11.30 19.91 -23.98
N GLN A 59 11.96 18.85 -24.47
CA GLN A 59 11.37 17.89 -25.40
C GLN A 59 11.25 16.49 -24.81
N GLN A 60 10.19 15.77 -25.20
CA GLN A 60 9.99 14.35 -24.94
C GLN A 60 9.47 13.66 -26.20
N THR A 61 9.98 12.45 -26.48
CA THR A 61 9.57 11.66 -27.64
C THR A 61 8.51 10.64 -27.23
N VAL A 62 7.43 10.55 -28.02
CA VAL A 62 6.39 9.53 -27.90
C VAL A 62 6.68 8.43 -28.91
N GLU A 63 7.57 7.49 -28.56
CA GLU A 63 8.10 6.49 -29.51
C GLU A 63 7.06 5.54 -30.10
N GLN A 64 5.94 5.33 -29.43
CA GLN A 64 4.87 4.44 -29.90
C GLN A 64 3.80 5.19 -30.72
N GLY A 65 3.91 6.51 -30.82
CA GLY A 65 2.86 7.35 -31.37
C GLY A 65 1.59 7.38 -30.51
N LEU A 66 0.46 7.73 -31.13
CA LEU A 66 -0.83 7.86 -30.45
C LEU A 66 -1.95 7.38 -31.36
N ALA A 67 -2.64 6.30 -30.95
CA ALA A 67 -3.72 5.72 -31.75
C ALA A 67 -4.90 6.69 -31.91
N ARG A 68 -5.70 6.48 -32.95
CA ARG A 68 -6.90 7.26 -33.24
C ARG A 68 -7.82 7.33 -32.01
N GLY A 69 -8.18 8.55 -31.60
CA GLY A 69 -9.07 8.81 -30.47
C GLY A 69 -8.42 8.58 -29.09
N GLN A 70 -7.13 8.22 -29.04
CA GLN A 70 -6.40 8.03 -27.80
C GLN A 70 -5.92 9.38 -27.25
N THR A 71 -5.76 9.43 -25.92
CA THR A 71 -5.13 10.55 -25.22
C THR A 71 -3.86 10.12 -24.48
N LEU A 72 -2.95 11.06 -24.27
CA LEU A 72 -1.69 10.89 -23.55
C LEU A 72 -1.45 12.09 -22.64
N SER A 73 -0.94 11.83 -21.43
CA SER A 73 -0.51 12.88 -20.51
C SER A 73 1.00 12.83 -20.32
N LEU A 74 1.68 13.95 -20.58
CA LEU A 74 3.11 14.12 -20.37
C LEU A 74 3.38 15.22 -19.36
N TRP A 75 4.40 15.02 -18.52
CA TRP A 75 4.83 16.01 -17.53
C TRP A 75 6.26 16.46 -17.82
N PHE A 76 6.48 17.76 -17.85
CA PHE A 76 7.76 18.42 -18.13
C PHE A 76 8.23 19.17 -16.89
N ALA A 77 9.48 18.94 -16.48
CA ALA A 77 10.02 19.60 -15.29
C ALA A 77 10.21 21.11 -15.51
N GLY A 78 9.75 21.91 -14.56
CA GLY A 78 9.84 23.37 -14.63
C GLY A 78 8.69 24.02 -15.41
N TYR A 79 8.59 25.33 -15.29
CA TYR A 79 7.58 26.16 -15.95
C TYR A 79 8.09 27.60 -16.11
N ALA A 80 7.52 28.35 -17.03
CA ALA A 80 7.88 29.74 -17.25
C ALA A 80 7.17 30.65 -16.23
N PHE A 81 7.91 31.24 -15.27
CA PHE A 81 7.31 32.03 -14.19
C PHE A 81 6.76 33.37 -14.69
N SER A 82 5.49 33.65 -14.39
CA SER A 82 4.82 34.91 -14.77
C SER A 82 4.79 35.19 -16.28
N SER A 83 4.84 34.15 -17.11
CA SER A 83 4.71 34.23 -18.57
C SER A 83 3.84 33.10 -19.12
N GLN A 84 3.47 33.20 -20.40
CA GLN A 84 2.74 32.14 -21.08
C GLN A 84 3.59 30.87 -21.13
N GLN A 85 2.95 29.72 -20.90
CA GLN A 85 3.52 28.43 -21.24
C GLN A 85 3.25 28.19 -22.72
N ARG A 86 4.22 27.61 -23.41
CA ARG A 86 4.10 27.25 -24.82
C ARG A 86 4.39 25.77 -24.96
N ALA A 87 3.45 25.06 -25.56
CA ALA A 87 3.56 23.64 -25.84
C ALA A 87 3.26 23.37 -27.32
N PHE A 88 4.03 22.47 -27.91
CA PHE A 88 3.86 21.97 -29.27
C PHE A 88 3.77 20.45 -29.24
N VAL A 89 2.71 19.90 -29.83
CA VAL A 89 2.69 18.50 -30.23
C VAL A 89 3.23 18.37 -31.65
N ASP A 90 3.97 17.30 -31.90
CA ASP A 90 4.80 17.13 -33.10
C ASP A 90 5.70 18.34 -33.45
N ALA A 91 6.51 18.77 -32.49
CA ALA A 91 7.41 19.93 -32.63
C ALA A 91 8.45 19.79 -33.77
N THR A 92 8.61 18.58 -34.33
CA THR A 92 9.51 18.27 -35.44
C THR A 92 8.83 18.17 -36.80
N PHE A 93 7.50 18.33 -36.86
CA PHE A 93 6.70 18.20 -38.08
C PHE A 93 6.97 16.88 -38.83
N GLN A 94 7.01 15.76 -38.10
CA GLN A 94 7.28 14.44 -38.68
C GLN A 94 6.02 13.62 -38.97
N VAL A 95 4.88 13.99 -38.40
CA VAL A 95 3.58 13.39 -38.64
C VAL A 95 2.80 14.33 -39.54
N GLU A 96 2.35 13.85 -40.70
CA GLU A 96 1.41 14.62 -41.55
C GLU A 96 0.01 14.50 -40.96
N GLU A 97 -0.61 15.64 -40.69
CA GLU A 97 -1.84 15.73 -39.92
C GLU A 97 -3.00 16.28 -40.77
N SER A 98 -4.23 15.99 -40.36
CA SER A 98 -5.41 16.53 -41.04
C SER A 98 -5.59 18.03 -40.83
N ASN A 99 -5.00 18.56 -39.74
CA ASN A 99 -4.92 19.96 -39.42
C ASN A 99 -3.52 20.24 -38.83
N GLU A 100 -2.77 21.13 -39.45
CA GLU A 100 -1.40 21.45 -39.04
C GLU A 100 -1.34 22.70 -38.14
N ASP A 101 -2.47 23.37 -37.94
CA ASP A 101 -2.56 24.67 -37.26
C ASP A 101 -3.03 24.54 -35.79
N ASN A 102 -3.34 23.33 -35.30
CA ASN A 102 -3.83 23.05 -33.94
C ASN A 102 -2.84 22.30 -33.05
N ASN A 103 -1.58 22.22 -33.47
CA ASN A 103 -0.52 21.55 -32.71
C ASN A 103 0.07 22.40 -31.57
N GLU A 104 -0.21 23.71 -31.57
CA GLU A 104 0.35 24.64 -30.60
C GLU A 104 -0.71 25.10 -29.59
N LEU A 105 -0.33 25.08 -28.30
CA LEU A 105 -1.09 25.72 -27.24
C LEU A 105 -0.21 26.72 -26.47
N VAL A 106 -0.68 27.97 -26.38
CA VAL A 106 -0.02 29.07 -25.65
C VAL A 106 -0.99 29.72 -24.67
N GLU A 107 -0.74 29.58 -23.37
CA GLU A 107 -1.65 30.10 -22.35
C GLU A 107 -0.93 30.50 -21.05
N LEU A 108 -1.50 31.48 -20.34
CA LEU A 108 -1.15 31.74 -18.94
C LEU A 108 -1.88 30.73 -18.04
N VAL A 109 -1.16 29.75 -17.53
CA VAL A 109 -1.72 28.79 -16.57
C VAL A 109 -1.35 29.17 -15.13
N PRO A 110 -2.28 29.06 -14.17
CA PRO A 110 -2.03 29.43 -12.79
C PRO A 110 -1.05 28.46 -12.12
N ILE A 111 -0.25 28.97 -11.19
CA ILE A 111 0.58 28.13 -10.31
C ILE A 111 -0.35 27.55 -9.22
N PRO A 112 -0.41 26.23 -9.05
CA PRO A 112 -1.27 25.63 -8.05
C PRO A 112 -0.73 25.91 -6.64
N THR A 113 -1.64 26.04 -5.68
CA THR A 113 -1.27 25.94 -4.26
C THR A 113 -0.95 24.47 -3.94
N LEU A 114 0.06 24.23 -3.12
CA LEU A 114 0.40 22.87 -2.69
C LEU A 114 -0.80 22.20 -2.01
N PRO A 115 -1.14 20.94 -2.37
CA PRO A 115 -2.20 20.19 -1.70
C PRO A 115 -1.81 19.92 -0.24
N ALA A 116 -2.80 19.83 0.66
CA ALA A 116 -2.53 19.48 2.05
C ALA A 116 -1.99 18.03 2.14
N PRO A 117 -0.95 17.77 2.94
CA PRO A 117 -0.41 16.41 3.11
C PRO A 117 -1.44 15.50 3.80
N CYS A 118 -1.44 14.21 3.45
CA CYS A 118 -2.33 13.25 4.10
C CYS A 118 -2.06 13.21 5.61
N THR A 119 -3.11 13.23 6.43
CA THR A 119 -2.98 13.00 7.87
C THR A 119 -3.09 11.48 8.13
N PRO A 120 -2.12 10.83 8.80
CA PRO A 120 -2.25 9.43 9.14
C PRO A 120 -3.45 9.25 10.07
N THR A 121 -4.33 8.28 9.74
CA THR A 121 -5.38 7.87 10.67
C THR A 121 -4.72 7.18 11.86
N PRO A 122 -5.07 7.52 13.11
CA PRO A 122 -4.51 6.82 14.27
C PRO A 122 -4.89 5.34 14.21
N THR A 123 -3.89 4.46 14.15
CA THR A 123 -4.11 3.02 14.27
C THR A 123 -4.69 2.74 15.66
N PRO A 124 -5.81 2.00 15.80
CA PRO A 124 -6.31 1.60 17.11
C PRO A 124 -5.25 0.75 17.82
N THR A 125 -4.75 1.24 18.95
CA THR A 125 -3.86 0.46 19.81
C THR A 125 -4.68 -0.66 20.43
N VAL A 126 -4.37 -1.92 20.07
CA VAL A 126 -4.97 -3.09 20.73
C VAL A 126 -4.45 -3.12 22.17
N THR A 127 -5.35 -2.95 23.15
CA THR A 127 -5.01 -3.20 24.55
C THR A 127 -4.76 -4.71 24.72
N PRO A 128 -3.61 -5.14 25.28
CA PRO A 128 -3.42 -6.55 25.54
C PRO A 128 -4.51 -7.03 26.50
N THR A 129 -5.24 -8.08 26.10
CA THR A 129 -6.16 -8.76 27.01
C THR A 129 -5.31 -9.36 28.13
N PRO A 130 -5.65 -9.17 29.42
CA PRO A 130 -4.88 -9.76 30.50
C PRO A 130 -4.88 -11.28 30.34
N THR A 131 -3.69 -11.88 30.22
CA THR A 131 -3.54 -13.33 30.27
C THR A 131 -4.05 -13.80 31.63
N PRO A 132 -5.02 -14.74 31.71
CA PRO A 132 -5.43 -15.28 32.98
C PRO A 132 -4.22 -15.94 33.66
N VAL A 133 -3.89 -15.49 34.86
CA VAL A 133 -2.87 -16.12 35.70
C VAL A 133 -3.45 -17.46 36.18
N ILE A 134 -3.01 -18.56 35.57
CA ILE A 134 -3.30 -19.90 36.06
C ILE A 134 -2.35 -20.14 37.23
N ALA A 135 -2.87 -20.55 38.38
CA ALA A 135 -2.02 -20.91 39.52
C ALA A 135 -1.24 -22.19 39.20
N ALA A 136 0.09 -22.19 39.39
CA ALA A 136 0.87 -23.41 39.26
C ALA A 136 0.29 -24.52 40.14
N GLY A 137 0.08 -25.70 39.55
CA GLY A 137 -0.55 -26.82 40.22
C GLY A 137 -2.09 -26.90 40.14
N ASP A 138 -2.78 -25.89 39.61
CA ASP A 138 -4.25 -25.92 39.37
C ASP A 138 -4.53 -26.46 37.96
N VAL A 139 -4.61 -27.80 37.83
CA VAL A 139 -4.67 -28.47 36.51
C VAL A 139 -6.09 -28.68 36.00
N ASP A 140 -7.10 -28.51 36.86
CA ASP A 140 -8.51 -28.50 36.49
C ASP A 140 -9.13 -27.10 36.37
N CYS A 141 -8.32 -26.06 36.57
CA CYS A 141 -8.68 -24.64 36.50
C CYS A 141 -9.75 -24.22 37.53
N ASN A 142 -9.91 -24.94 38.65
CA ASN A 142 -10.90 -24.65 39.67
C ASN A 142 -10.46 -23.55 40.67
N ARG A 143 -9.23 -23.02 40.50
CA ARG A 143 -8.56 -22.01 41.35
C ARG A 143 -8.13 -22.51 42.72
N ARG A 144 -7.97 -23.82 42.92
CA ARG A 144 -7.56 -24.43 44.19
C ARG A 144 -6.54 -25.53 43.94
N VAL A 145 -5.31 -25.31 44.38
CA VAL A 145 -4.26 -26.34 44.33
C VAL A 145 -4.47 -27.35 45.46
N ASN A 146 -4.83 -28.59 45.13
CA ASN A 146 -5.07 -29.64 46.13
C ASN A 146 -4.77 -31.06 45.61
N ALA A 147 -5.06 -32.09 46.43
CA ALA A 147 -4.77 -33.48 46.07
C ALA A 147 -5.52 -33.97 44.81
N ILE A 148 -6.65 -33.36 44.43
CA ILE A 148 -7.37 -33.69 43.20
C ILE A 148 -6.51 -33.37 41.98
N ASP A 149 -5.85 -32.21 41.94
CA ASP A 149 -4.94 -31.84 40.87
C ASP A 149 -3.79 -32.84 40.71
N ALA A 150 -3.24 -33.31 41.84
CA ALA A 150 -2.17 -34.31 41.84
C ALA A 150 -2.65 -35.64 41.24
N THR A 151 -3.89 -36.04 41.56
CA THR A 151 -4.48 -37.25 40.96
C THR A 151 -4.70 -37.11 39.47
N LEU A 152 -5.06 -35.92 38.98
CA LEU A 152 -5.22 -35.66 37.56
C LEU A 152 -3.89 -35.72 36.81
N ILE A 153 -2.81 -35.18 37.38
CA ILE A 153 -1.44 -35.32 36.85
C ILE A 153 -1.05 -36.80 36.74
N LEU A 154 -1.29 -37.60 37.79
CA LEU A 154 -0.99 -39.04 37.77
C LEU A 154 -1.81 -39.80 36.72
N GLN A 155 -3.09 -39.45 36.56
CA GLN A 155 -3.94 -40.05 35.53
C GLN A 155 -3.47 -39.67 34.12
N PHE A 156 -3.00 -38.44 33.92
CA PHE A 156 -2.43 -37.98 32.66
C PHE A 156 -1.12 -38.70 32.32
N ASP A 157 -0.17 -38.80 33.26
CA ASP A 157 1.10 -39.53 33.09
C ASP A 157 0.85 -41.03 32.83
N ALA A 158 -0.16 -41.61 33.47
CA ALA A 158 -0.60 -42.99 33.24
C ALA A 158 -1.38 -43.20 31.94
N HIS A 159 -1.59 -42.15 31.14
CA HIS A 159 -2.39 -42.17 29.90
C HIS A 159 -3.86 -42.61 30.11
N LEU A 160 -4.38 -42.42 31.32
CA LEU A 160 -5.81 -42.59 31.64
C LEU A 160 -6.62 -41.35 31.28
N LEU A 161 -5.96 -40.20 31.20
CA LEU A 161 -6.47 -38.94 30.66
C LEU A 161 -5.63 -38.52 29.45
N LEU A 162 -6.30 -38.07 28.38
CA LEU A 162 -5.63 -37.60 27.17
C LEU A 162 -5.22 -36.12 27.24
N SER A 163 -5.77 -35.36 28.19
CA SER A 163 -5.51 -33.92 28.37
C SER A 163 -5.94 -33.43 29.76
N LEU A 164 -5.32 -32.34 30.22
CA LEU A 164 -5.72 -31.58 31.41
C LEU A 164 -6.34 -30.24 31.00
N ALA A 165 -7.28 -29.71 31.79
CA ALA A 165 -7.95 -28.44 31.46
C ALA A 165 -6.98 -27.26 31.52
N CYS A 166 -6.09 -27.25 32.52
CA CYS A 166 -5.01 -26.29 32.71
C CYS A 166 -3.67 -27.04 32.65
N GLN A 167 -3.38 -27.70 31.53
CA GLN A 167 -2.15 -28.48 31.36
C GLN A 167 -0.86 -27.67 31.56
N ALA A 168 -0.88 -26.36 31.27
CA ALA A 168 0.25 -25.47 31.50
C ALA A 168 0.60 -25.28 32.99
N ALA A 169 -0.30 -25.62 33.91
CA ALA A 169 -0.05 -25.58 35.35
C ALA A 169 0.43 -26.92 35.92
N ALA A 170 0.55 -27.96 35.09
CA ALA A 170 0.82 -29.32 35.54
C ALA A 170 2.32 -29.62 35.76
N ASP A 171 3.21 -28.93 35.05
CA ASP A 171 4.66 -28.99 35.24
C ASP A 171 5.03 -27.98 36.33
N VAL A 172 5.16 -28.46 37.57
CA VAL A 172 5.33 -27.60 38.76
C VAL A 172 6.79 -27.50 39.21
N ASN A 173 7.70 -28.22 38.54
CA ASN A 173 9.14 -28.10 38.72
C ASN A 173 9.86 -27.49 37.50
N GLU A 174 9.11 -27.12 36.46
CA GLU A 174 9.56 -26.56 35.19
C GLU A 174 10.60 -27.42 34.46
N ASP A 175 10.53 -28.75 34.62
CA ASP A 175 11.45 -29.67 33.94
C ASP A 175 11.05 -30.01 32.50
N GLY A 176 9.92 -29.48 32.05
CA GLY A 176 9.35 -29.64 30.72
C GLY A 176 8.55 -30.92 30.54
N ARG A 177 8.31 -31.68 31.61
CA ARG A 177 7.52 -32.93 31.60
C ARG A 177 6.38 -32.82 32.60
N ILE A 178 5.30 -33.55 32.33
CA ILE A 178 4.19 -33.73 33.28
C ILE A 178 4.27 -35.17 33.73
N SER A 179 4.64 -35.38 34.99
CA SER A 179 4.96 -36.71 35.51
C SER A 179 4.51 -36.91 36.96
N SER A 180 4.69 -38.13 37.47
CA SER A 180 4.53 -38.41 38.90
C SER A 180 5.38 -37.53 39.85
N VAL A 181 6.47 -36.91 39.37
CA VAL A 181 7.28 -35.96 40.18
C VAL A 181 6.48 -34.71 40.49
N ASP A 182 5.77 -34.16 39.51
CA ASP A 182 4.91 -32.99 39.66
C ASP A 182 3.76 -33.25 40.64
N ALA A 183 3.10 -34.40 40.48
CA ALA A 183 2.06 -34.84 41.40
C ALA A 183 2.57 -35.00 42.83
N PHE A 184 3.79 -35.53 43.00
CA PHE A 184 4.39 -35.69 44.32
C PHE A 184 4.74 -34.35 44.97
N LEU A 185 5.25 -33.38 44.21
CA LEU A 185 5.48 -32.02 44.70
C LEU A 185 4.17 -31.35 45.13
N LEU A 186 3.10 -31.55 44.37
CA LEU A 186 1.78 -31.03 44.70
C LEU A 186 1.19 -31.63 45.98
N LEU A 187 1.37 -32.94 46.18
CA LEU A 187 0.96 -33.62 47.41
C LEU A 187 1.77 -33.13 48.62
N GLN A 188 3.07 -32.91 48.46
CA GLN A 188 3.92 -32.34 49.52
C GLN A 188 3.49 -30.91 49.87
N TYR A 189 3.23 -30.08 48.87
CA TYR A 189 2.70 -28.72 49.05
C TYR A 189 1.35 -28.73 49.78
N HIS A 190 0.40 -29.57 49.34
CA HIS A 190 -0.91 -29.69 49.98
C HIS A 190 -0.83 -30.22 51.42
N ALA A 191 0.15 -31.09 51.71
CA ALA A 191 0.42 -31.60 53.05
C ALA A 191 1.17 -30.61 53.97
N GLY A 192 1.57 -29.44 53.46
CA GLY A 192 2.38 -28.46 54.20
C GLY A 192 3.82 -28.91 54.44
N LEU A 193 4.32 -29.85 53.66
CA LEU A 193 5.71 -30.29 53.66
C LEU A 193 6.60 -29.38 52.80
N LEU A 194 5.99 -28.62 51.88
CA LEU A 194 6.61 -27.55 51.10
C LEU A 194 5.85 -26.25 51.32
N ASP A 195 6.58 -25.16 51.57
CA ASP A 195 5.99 -23.81 51.72
C ASP A 195 5.51 -23.23 50.38
N SER A 196 6.12 -23.65 49.27
CA SER A 196 5.77 -23.26 47.90
C SER A 196 6.16 -24.33 46.88
N LEU A 197 5.56 -24.29 45.70
CA LEU A 197 5.99 -25.10 44.56
C LEU A 197 7.28 -24.52 43.95
N PRO A 198 8.15 -25.34 43.33
CA PRO A 198 9.43 -24.89 42.76
C PRO A 198 9.38 -24.04 41.48
N VAL A 199 8.18 -23.64 41.00
CA VAL A 199 7.96 -22.80 39.82
C VAL A 199 8.65 -21.43 39.87
#